data_AF-A0A2G5M1R1-F1
#
_entry.id   AF-A0A2G5M1R1-F1
#
_cell.length_a   1.000
_cell.length_b   1.000
_cell.length_c   1.000
_cell.angle_alpha   90.00
_cell.angle_beta   90.00
_cell.angle_gamma   90.00
#
_symmetry.space_group_name_H-M   'P 1'
#
loop_
_entity.id
_entity.type
_entity.pdbx_description
1 polymer ?
#
loop_
_entity_poly.entity_id
_entity_poly.type
_entity_poly.pdbx_seq_one_letter_code
_entity_poly.pdbx_strand_id
1 'polypeptide(L)'
;TVSTTITGATGGNFENLVPSTTPAVTTITDSIDTTTVTLTAGNTVTEGGQITYTATLTNPAQTPVTVTLSNGSVITIKAGESVGTVVV
;
A
#
# COMPACT_ATOMS: atom_id res chain seq x y z
N THR A 1 4.19 4.92 17.93
CA THR A 1 4.09 4.31 19.28
C THR A 1 3.19 5.17 20.12
N VAL A 2 2.40 4.56 21.00
CA VAL A 2 1.59 5.29 22.00
C VAL A 2 2.02 4.78 23.37
N SER A 3 2.25 5.69 24.32
CA SER A 3 2.61 5.35 25.69
C SER A 3 1.78 6.15 26.70
N THR A 4 1.49 5.51 27.81
CA THR A 4 0.77 6.11 28.95
C THR A 4 1.29 5.51 30.25
N THR A 5 1.39 6.33 31.28
CA THR A 5 1.88 5.95 32.62
C THR A 5 0.85 6.35 33.66
N ILE A 6 0.80 5.63 34.77
CA ILE A 6 -0.05 5.99 35.92
C ILE A 6 0.38 7.37 36.43
N THR A 7 -0.53 8.35 36.39
CA THR A 7 -0.30 9.72 36.86
C THR A 7 -0.70 9.94 38.32
N GLY A 8 -1.41 8.98 38.91
CA GLY A 8 -1.78 8.97 40.32
C GLY A 8 -2.63 7.76 40.70
N ALA A 9 -2.63 7.41 41.97
CA ALA A 9 -3.54 6.44 42.56
C ALA A 9 -4.21 7.09 43.78
N THR A 10 -5.50 6.80 44.02
CA THR A 10 -6.24 7.30 45.18
C THR A 10 -6.67 6.13 46.07
N GLY A 11 -6.46 6.26 47.39
CA GLY A 11 -6.63 5.18 48.38
C GLY A 11 -5.32 4.89 49.14
N GLY A 12 -5.39 4.20 50.30
CA GLY A 12 -4.21 3.80 51.07
C GLY A 12 -4.24 4.08 52.57
N ASN A 13 -5.42 4.15 53.20
CA ASN A 13 -5.52 4.42 54.63
C ASN A 13 -5.03 3.27 55.56
N PHE A 14 -4.74 2.08 55.02
CA PHE A 14 -4.14 0.97 55.79
C PHE A 14 -3.06 0.16 55.04
N GLU A 15 -2.85 0.37 53.74
CA GLU A 15 -1.89 -0.39 52.93
C GLU A 15 -1.04 0.58 52.09
N ASN A 16 0.29 0.45 52.18
CA ASN A 16 1.24 1.22 51.37
C ASN A 16 1.11 0.84 49.88
N LEU A 17 0.32 1.59 49.11
CA LEU A 17 0.17 1.40 47.67
C LEU A 17 1.28 2.16 46.92
N VAL A 18 2.20 1.42 46.31
CA VAL A 18 3.23 1.97 45.43
C VAL A 18 2.85 1.62 43.97
N PRO A 19 2.31 2.57 43.18
CA PRO A 19 1.96 2.32 41.79
C PRO A 19 3.22 2.12 40.94
N SER A 20 3.16 1.16 40.01
CA SER A 20 4.22 1.03 39.00
C SER A 20 4.22 2.24 38.09
N THR A 21 5.36 2.92 37.98
CA THR A 21 5.58 4.05 37.06
C THR A 21 6.07 3.60 35.69
N THR A 22 6.19 2.28 35.46
CA THR A 22 6.58 1.74 34.15
C THR A 22 5.48 2.06 33.13
N PRO A 23 5.80 2.79 32.05
CA PRO A 23 4.82 3.10 31.01
C PRO A 23 4.30 1.83 30.34
N ALA A 24 2.99 1.76 30.13
CA ALA A 24 2.44 0.81 29.18
C ALA A 24 2.74 1.34 27.77
N VAL A 25 3.41 0.53 26.96
CA VAL A 25 3.81 0.89 25.59
C VAL A 25 3.05 0.02 24.61
N THR A 26 2.37 0.64 23.66
CA THR A 26 1.78 -0.03 22.49
C THR A 26 2.57 0.34 21.25
N THR A 27 3.25 -0.65 20.68
CA THR A 27 3.98 -0.51 19.42
C THR A 27 2.98 -0.62 18.28
N ILE A 28 2.96 0.40 17.41
CA ILE A 28 2.25 0.34 16.13
C ILE A 28 3.31 0.02 15.09
N THR A 29 3.22 -1.18 14.51
CA THR A 29 4.07 -1.61 13.41
C THR A 29 3.37 -1.26 12.10
N ASP A 30 4.01 -0.44 11.29
CA ASP A 30 3.60 -0.20 9.91
C ASP A 30 4.26 -1.24 9.00
N SER A 31 3.53 -1.77 8.02
CA SER A 31 4.05 -2.73 7.04
C SER A 31 4.35 -2.00 5.75
N ILE A 32 5.52 -2.23 5.16
CA ILE A 32 5.82 -1.72 3.82
C ILE A 32 5.23 -2.70 2.80
N ASP A 33 4.13 -2.31 2.18
CA ASP A 33 3.52 -3.06 1.08
C ASP A 33 4.07 -2.56 -0.26
N THR A 34 5.05 -3.29 -0.81
CA THR A 34 5.64 -2.94 -2.10
C THR A 34 4.73 -3.38 -3.24
N THR A 35 4.39 -2.44 -4.14
CA THR A 35 3.67 -2.75 -5.38
C THR A 35 4.65 -2.68 -6.56
N THR A 36 4.73 -3.74 -7.36
CA THR A 36 5.54 -3.76 -8.59
C THR A 36 4.66 -3.79 -9.82
N VAL A 37 5.14 -3.21 -10.93
CA VAL A 37 4.44 -3.21 -12.23
C VAL A 37 5.21 -4.07 -13.22
N THR A 38 4.50 -4.95 -13.92
CA THR A 38 5.01 -5.74 -15.05
C THR A 38 4.30 -5.29 -16.32
N LEU A 39 5.05 -4.99 -17.38
CA LEU A 39 4.51 -4.64 -18.69
C LEU A 39 4.75 -5.78 -19.66
N THR A 40 3.68 -6.27 -20.30
CA THR A 40 3.74 -7.26 -21.37
C THR A 40 3.12 -6.71 -22.65
N ALA A 41 3.58 -7.23 -23.79
CA ALA A 41 3.03 -6.92 -25.11
C ALA A 41 2.68 -8.22 -25.83
N GLY A 42 1.64 -8.20 -26.65
CA GLY A 42 1.28 -9.33 -27.50
C GLY A 42 2.42 -9.73 -28.45
N ASN A 43 2.65 -11.04 -28.62
CA ASN A 43 3.82 -11.60 -29.29
C ASN A 43 3.87 -11.40 -30.81
N THR A 44 2.76 -11.05 -31.46
CA THR A 44 2.68 -10.97 -32.93
C THR A 44 1.99 -9.70 -33.37
N VAL A 45 2.71 -8.87 -34.12
CA VAL A 45 2.14 -7.84 -34.98
C VAL A 45 2.34 -8.27 -36.42
N THR A 46 1.26 -8.26 -37.19
CA THR A 46 1.37 -8.11 -38.64
C THR A 46 1.81 -6.67 -38.91
N GLU A 47 2.60 -6.39 -39.95
CA GLU A 47 2.88 -4.99 -40.33
C GLU A 47 1.54 -4.25 -40.53
N GLY A 48 1.36 -3.14 -39.79
CA GLY A 48 0.09 -2.38 -39.76
C GLY A 48 -1.02 -2.96 -38.86
N GLY A 49 -0.74 -4.03 -38.11
CA GLY A 49 -1.67 -4.63 -37.15
C GLY A 49 -1.61 -3.96 -35.77
N GLN A 50 -2.67 -4.18 -34.99
CA GLN A 50 -2.77 -3.67 -33.62
C GLN A 50 -1.94 -4.52 -32.65
N ILE A 51 -1.30 -3.87 -31.66
CA ILE A 51 -0.65 -4.54 -30.53
C ILE A 51 -1.40 -4.21 -29.24
N THR A 52 -1.59 -5.20 -28.38
CA THR A 52 -2.13 -4.99 -27.03
C THR A 52 -0.98 -4.96 -26.04
N TYR A 53 -0.90 -3.88 -25.26
CA TYR A 53 -0.04 -3.79 -24.08
C TYR A 53 -0.86 -3.99 -22.82
N THR A 54 -0.30 -4.74 -21.87
CA THR A 54 -0.93 -5.04 -20.59
C THR A 54 0.03 -4.68 -19.46
N ALA A 55 -0.39 -3.79 -18.57
CA ALA A 55 0.31 -3.49 -17.33
C ALA A 55 -0.37 -4.21 -16.16
N THR A 56 0.40 -4.92 -15.35
CA THR A 56 -0.08 -5.70 -14.21
C THR A 56 0.65 -5.28 -12.94
N LEU A 57 -0.10 -4.90 -11.92
CA LEU A 57 0.37 -4.61 -10.57
C LEU A 57 0.28 -5.86 -9.68
N THR A 58 1.20 -6.00 -8.71
CA THR A 58 1.12 -7.07 -7.70
C THR A 58 0.01 -6.87 -6.67
N ASN A 59 -0.50 -5.64 -6.55
CA ASN A 59 -1.56 -5.27 -5.63
C ASN A 59 -2.55 -4.34 -6.35
N PRO A 60 -3.84 -4.38 -6.00
CA PRO A 60 -4.82 -3.45 -6.54
C PRO A 60 -4.40 -1.99 -6.33
N ALA A 61 -4.61 -1.16 -7.34
CA ALA A 61 -4.28 0.25 -7.26
C ALA A 61 -5.19 0.95 -6.24
N GLN A 62 -4.64 1.65 -5.25
CA GLN A 62 -5.48 2.42 -4.30
C GLN A 62 -6.05 3.69 -4.95
N THR A 63 -5.30 4.27 -5.88
CA THR A 63 -5.71 5.39 -6.74
C THR A 63 -5.39 5.04 -8.18
N PRO A 64 -6.00 5.69 -9.20
CA PRO A 64 -5.68 5.41 -10.59
C PRO A 64 -4.19 5.54 -10.88
N VAL A 65 -3.61 4.55 -11.57
CA VAL A 65 -2.20 4.52 -11.99
C VAL A 65 -2.15 4.67 -13.51
N THR A 66 -1.29 5.58 -13.99
CA THR A 66 -1.07 5.79 -15.42
C THR A 66 0.33 5.32 -15.82
N VAL A 67 0.41 4.51 -16.86
CA VAL A 67 1.67 4.08 -17.48
C VAL A 67 1.74 4.65 -18.88
N THR A 68 2.68 5.56 -19.11
CA THR A 68 2.94 6.14 -20.43
C THR A 68 3.99 5.31 -21.16
N LEU A 69 3.64 4.79 -22.32
CA LEU A 69 4.52 4.03 -23.19
C LEU A 69 5.39 4.98 -24.04
N SER A 70 6.54 4.51 -24.52
CA SER A 70 7.44 5.30 -25.36
C SER A 70 6.83 5.73 -26.69
N ASN A 71 5.80 5.02 -27.16
CA ASN A 71 5.00 5.38 -28.34
C ASN A 71 3.93 6.45 -28.05
N GLY A 72 3.87 6.98 -26.83
CA GLY A 72 2.91 8.01 -26.41
C GLY A 72 1.55 7.48 -25.94
N SER A 73 1.28 6.18 -26.05
CA SER A 73 0.03 5.58 -25.56
C SER A 73 0.01 5.48 -24.04
N VAL A 74 -1.19 5.56 -23.45
CA VAL A 74 -1.37 5.59 -21.99
C VAL A 74 -2.22 4.40 -21.55
N ILE A 75 -1.67 3.57 -20.68
CA ILE A 75 -2.42 2.54 -19.95
C ILE A 75 -2.92 3.15 -18.64
N THR A 76 -4.21 3.01 -18.37
CA THR A 76 -4.81 3.41 -17.09
C THR A 76 -5.26 2.19 -16.31
N ILE A 77 -4.70 2.01 -15.11
CA ILE A 77 -5.15 1.02 -14.13
C ILE A 77 -6.04 1.78 -13.15
N LYS A 78 -7.33 1.43 -13.10
CA LYS A 78 -8.30 2.11 -12.23
C LYS A 78 -8.05 1.77 -10.76
N ALA A 79 -8.53 2.62 -9.86
CA ALA A 79 -8.57 2.27 -8.45
C ALA A 79 -9.35 0.97 -8.23
N GLY A 80 -8.82 0.09 -7.37
CA GLY A 80 -9.34 -1.24 -7.10
C GLY A 80 -8.90 -2.32 -8.10
N GLU A 81 -8.26 -1.95 -9.21
CA GLU A 81 -7.82 -2.88 -10.25
C GLU A 81 -6.30 -3.12 -10.18
N SER A 82 -5.87 -4.30 -10.61
CA SER A 82 -4.45 -4.63 -10.77
C SER A 82 -4.00 -4.61 -12.22
N VAL A 83 -4.91 -4.52 -13.19
CA VAL A 83 -4.59 -4.67 -14.61
C VAL A 83 -5.15 -3.49 -15.41
N GLY A 84 -4.35 -3.01 -16.35
CA GLY A 84 -4.78 -2.06 -17.38
C GLY A 84 -4.24 -2.48 -18.74
N THR A 85 -4.99 -2.20 -19.79
CA THR A 85 -4.59 -2.51 -21.16
C THR A 85 -4.74 -1.29 -22.08
N VAL A 86 -3.94 -1.25 -23.13
CA VAL A 86 -4.13 -0.33 -24.26
C VAL A 86 -3.83 -1.05 -25.56
N VAL A 87 -4.63 -0.76 -26.59
CA VAL A 87 -4.43 -1.27 -27.95
C VAL A 87 -3.92 -0.12 -28.80
N VAL A 88 -2.84 -0.37 -29.55
CA VAL A 88 -2.15 0.60 -30.41
C VAL A 88 -2.09 0.07 -31.83
#